data_AF-A0A7J4R1N3-F1
#
_entry.id   AF-A0A7J4R1N3-F1
#
_cell.length_a   1.000
_cell.length_b   1.000
_cell.length_c   1.000
_cell.angle_alpha   90.00
_cell.angle_beta   90.00
_cell.angle_gamma   90.00
#
_symmetry.space_group_name_H-M   'P 1'
#
loop_
_entity.id
_entity.type
_entity.pdbx_description
1 polymer ?
#
loop_
_entity_poly.entity_id
_entity_poly.type
_entity_poly.pdbx_seq_one_letter_code
_entity_poly.pdbx_strand_id
1 'polypeptide(L)'
;MLNEVPAGSPLSIGEANSLNVMLETIDDNGFDLDNPAVLHYRIRAGEAEISRGATALPETLPFGDQFFWTGEIDLTDMGATTLLPSYVVDIWVSGSDETGNPFETENNNINEPFATWPLSLLGPSISFDQPEAEIKWSNPSPIQGETSELDISVLNQGGKGDVRFVLQRLVEGGNWNEESNASETVLAGMTATVSIPVVAEVEPGQSQSYRVLVLVDGVEMDRYNVDPLIVKKQTVRDGDALAQQASDGQFAIFMYVVAVVSLSAFLWMLVMYRKMKYGEEELEVDQTESVTEEMEAKTVPELKIEPTMQVPSPVPAPAPQPAAAPLAQPDPRGIAPLPPTGLPEGWTQEQWNHFGWKYIEGFSKR
;
A
#
# COMPACT_ATOMS: atom_id res chain seq x y z
N MET A 1 32.79 14.22 26.73
CA MET A 1 31.83 14.18 25.60
C MET A 1 30.52 13.58 26.09
N LEU A 2 29.40 13.91 25.44
CA LEU A 2 28.10 13.26 25.65
C LEU A 2 27.66 12.60 24.34
N ASN A 3 27.45 11.28 24.30
CA ASN A 3 27.18 10.52 23.06
C ASN A 3 28.15 10.87 21.92
N GLU A 4 29.45 10.95 22.23
CA GLU A 4 30.50 11.35 21.27
C GLU A 4 30.34 12.80 20.73
N VAL A 5 29.39 13.57 21.25
CA VAL A 5 29.17 14.98 20.89
C VAL A 5 30.10 15.87 21.73
N PRO A 6 30.98 16.67 21.09
CA PRO A 6 31.85 17.61 21.79
C PRO A 6 31.06 18.81 22.33
N ALA A 7 31.60 19.46 23.36
CA ALA A 7 31.00 20.65 23.97
C ALA A 7 30.72 21.75 22.93
N GLY A 8 29.60 22.45 23.10
CA GLY A 8 29.12 23.52 22.23
C GLY A 8 28.38 23.03 20.97
N SER A 9 28.45 21.74 20.62
CA SER A 9 27.71 21.18 19.49
C SER A 9 26.29 20.79 19.90
N PRO A 10 25.30 20.79 18.98
CA PRO A 10 23.94 20.39 19.31
C PRO A 10 23.87 18.95 19.83
N LEU A 11 23.13 18.75 20.92
CA LEU A 11 22.86 17.45 21.52
C LEU A 11 21.43 17.02 21.20
N SER A 12 21.25 15.76 20.79
CA SER A 12 19.94 15.24 20.38
C SER A 12 19.00 15.10 21.57
N ILE A 13 17.78 15.66 21.45
CA ILE A 13 16.72 15.46 22.44
C ILE A 13 16.22 14.01 22.46
N GLY A 14 16.20 13.33 21.32
CA GLY A 14 15.71 11.95 21.21
C GLY A 14 16.56 10.93 21.98
N GLU A 15 17.83 11.23 22.21
CA GLU A 15 18.77 10.36 22.95
C GLU A 15 18.97 10.82 24.40
N ALA A 16 18.29 11.89 24.83
CA ALA A 16 18.56 12.56 26.09
C ALA A 16 18.24 11.73 27.35
N ASN A 17 17.52 10.60 27.19
CA ASN A 17 17.20 9.68 28.27
C ASN A 17 18.31 8.65 28.58
N SER A 18 19.29 8.50 27.68
CA SER A 18 20.35 7.49 27.80
C SER A 18 21.62 7.98 27.11
N LEU A 19 22.20 9.06 27.62
CA LEU A 19 23.43 9.63 27.08
C LEU A 19 24.65 8.95 27.69
N ASN A 20 25.54 8.46 26.85
CA ASN A 20 26.85 7.98 27.24
C ASN A 20 27.78 9.15 27.55
N VAL A 21 28.37 9.13 28.73
CA VAL A 21 29.37 10.09 29.19
C VAL A 21 30.74 9.49 29.00
N MET A 22 31.67 10.29 28.48
CA MET A 22 33.09 10.02 28.62
C MET A 22 33.79 11.29 29.13
N LEU A 23 34.37 11.18 30.32
CA LEU A 23 35.16 12.21 30.97
C LEU A 23 36.63 11.78 30.95
N GLU A 24 37.49 12.66 30.44
CA GLU A 24 38.94 12.49 30.51
C GLU A 24 39.47 13.36 31.65
N THR A 25 40.28 12.76 32.51
CA THR A 25 40.97 13.44 33.62
C THR A 25 42.45 13.09 33.61
N ILE A 26 43.27 13.97 34.17
CA ILE A 26 44.73 13.82 34.22
C ILE A 26 45.16 14.16 35.64
N ASP A 27 45.94 13.28 36.25
CA ASP A 27 46.60 13.55 37.53
C ASP A 27 47.91 12.75 37.65
N ASP A 28 48.94 13.38 38.21
CA ASP A 28 50.28 12.77 38.35
C ASP A 28 50.33 11.71 39.47
N ASN A 29 49.41 11.76 40.43
CA ASN A 29 49.34 10.89 41.60
C ASN A 29 48.16 9.92 41.56
N GLY A 30 47.26 10.05 40.58
CA GLY A 30 46.12 9.17 40.38
C GLY A 30 44.84 9.62 41.08
N PHE A 31 43.79 8.82 40.93
CA PHE A 31 42.45 9.11 41.46
C PHE A 31 41.98 8.06 42.48
N ASP A 32 41.10 8.49 43.38
CA ASP A 32 40.44 7.58 44.31
C ASP A 32 39.38 6.74 43.56
N LEU A 33 39.69 5.46 43.31
CA LEU A 33 38.81 4.54 42.60
C LEU A 33 37.61 4.07 43.45
N ASP A 34 37.67 4.21 44.77
CA ASP A 34 36.55 3.88 45.66
C ASP A 34 35.50 5.02 45.70
N ASN A 35 35.88 6.23 45.25
CA ASN A 35 35.02 7.41 45.17
C ASN A 35 34.97 7.95 43.74
N PRO A 36 34.07 7.44 42.88
CA PRO A 36 34.05 7.79 41.48
C PRO A 36 33.72 9.27 41.24
N ALA A 37 34.23 9.80 40.13
CA ALA A 37 33.87 11.13 39.65
C ALA A 37 32.34 11.23 39.49
N VAL A 38 31.77 12.34 39.96
CA VAL A 38 30.35 12.64 39.85
C VAL A 38 30.16 13.75 38.86
N LEU A 39 29.41 13.47 37.80
CA LEU A 39 28.96 14.44 36.83
C LEU A 39 27.66 15.08 37.34
N HIS A 40 27.63 16.40 37.38
CA HIS A 40 26.44 17.18 37.68
C HIS A 40 25.97 17.87 36.42
N TYR A 41 24.66 17.98 36.27
CA TYR A 41 24.06 18.68 35.14
C TYR A 41 22.97 19.65 35.59
N ARG A 42 22.77 20.68 34.79
CA ARG A 42 21.67 21.62 34.88
C ARG A 42 21.12 21.90 33.49
N ILE A 43 19.81 21.79 33.34
CA ILE A 43 19.08 22.14 32.13
C ILE A 43 18.50 23.54 32.30
N ARG A 44 18.73 24.42 31.34
CA ARG A 44 18.22 25.79 31.35
C ARG A 44 17.45 26.16 30.09
N ALA A 45 16.48 27.04 30.26
CA ALA A 45 15.81 27.76 29.17
C ALA A 45 16.17 29.25 29.29
N GLY A 46 17.20 29.69 28.56
CA GLY A 46 17.82 30.99 28.80
C GLY A 46 18.40 31.06 30.22
N GLU A 47 17.90 31.97 31.04
CA GLU A 47 18.35 32.16 32.43
C GLU A 47 17.59 31.27 33.44
N ALA A 48 16.48 30.64 33.03
CA ALA A 48 15.67 29.83 33.93
C ALA A 48 16.20 28.39 34.03
N GLU A 49 16.36 27.87 35.25
CA GLU A 49 16.64 26.46 35.49
C GLU A 49 15.36 25.63 35.35
N ILE A 50 15.43 24.56 34.56
CA ILE A 50 14.31 23.63 34.30
C ILE A 50 14.47 22.36 35.13
N SER A 51 15.66 21.78 35.12
CA SER A 51 15.97 20.54 35.82
C SER A 51 17.45 20.50 36.18
N ARG A 52 17.79 19.64 37.14
CA ARG A 52 19.16 19.35 37.58
C ARG A 52 19.26 17.92 38.07
N GLY A 53 20.46 17.38 38.02
CA GLY A 53 20.77 16.10 38.61
C GLY A 53 22.25 15.84 38.70
N ALA A 54 22.60 14.66 39.19
CA ALA A 54 23.98 14.21 39.29
C ALA A 54 24.05 12.69 39.14
N THR A 55 25.09 12.22 38.46
CA THR A 55 25.34 10.81 38.20
C THR A 55 26.80 10.50 38.47
N ALA A 56 27.06 9.46 39.26
CA ALA A 56 28.41 8.92 39.41
C ALA A 56 28.84 8.21 38.12
N LEU A 57 30.14 8.29 37.82
CA LEU A 57 30.78 7.62 36.67
C LEU A 57 31.60 6.43 37.22
N PRO A 58 30.99 5.25 37.39
CA PRO A 58 31.61 4.15 38.13
C PRO A 58 32.70 3.42 37.33
N GLU A 59 32.70 3.55 36.01
CA GLU A 59 33.64 2.85 35.15
C GLU A 59 34.87 3.72 34.90
N THR A 60 36.05 3.17 35.19
CA THR A 60 37.32 3.88 35.03
C THR A 60 38.31 3.04 34.25
N LEU A 61 38.94 3.65 33.24
CA LEU A 61 40.02 3.05 32.48
C LEU A 61 41.26 3.94 32.56
N PRO A 62 42.30 3.56 33.33
CA PRO A 62 43.57 4.28 33.35
C PRO A 62 44.42 3.98 32.11
N PHE A 63 45.08 4.99 31.56
CA PHE A 63 45.99 4.91 30.44
C PHE A 63 47.16 5.90 30.61
N GLY A 64 48.29 5.43 31.13
CA GLY A 64 49.38 6.33 31.53
C GLY A 64 48.91 7.23 32.68
N ASP A 65 49.05 8.55 32.51
CA ASP A 65 48.61 9.57 33.47
C ASP A 65 47.16 10.03 33.22
N GLN A 66 46.48 9.44 32.23
CA GLN A 66 45.09 9.76 31.87
C GLN A 66 44.13 8.73 32.46
N PHE A 67 42.97 9.20 32.90
CA PHE A 67 41.87 8.37 33.39
C PHE A 67 40.60 8.70 32.62
N PHE A 68 39.97 7.68 32.04
CA PHE A 68 38.70 7.79 31.34
C PHE A 68 37.58 7.27 32.23
N TRP A 69 36.64 8.15 32.58
CA TRP A 69 35.45 7.82 33.35
C TRP A 69 34.26 7.71 32.42
N THR A 70 33.53 6.60 32.51
CA THR A 70 32.33 6.33 31.69
C THR A 70 31.10 6.06 32.54
N GLY A 71 29.94 6.37 31.97
CA GLY A 71 28.65 6.16 32.60
C GLY A 71 27.51 6.64 31.70
N GLU A 72 26.27 6.43 32.14
CA GLU A 72 25.07 6.89 31.45
C GLU A 72 24.35 7.97 32.26
N ILE A 73 23.78 8.95 31.57
CA ILE A 73 22.97 10.03 32.16
C ILE A 73 21.61 10.14 31.47
N ASP A 74 20.57 10.29 32.28
CA ASP A 74 19.20 10.57 31.85
C ASP A 74 18.85 12.02 32.20
N LEU A 75 18.73 12.87 31.18
CA LEU A 75 18.34 14.27 31.31
C LEU A 75 16.83 14.46 31.43
N THR A 76 16.05 13.43 31.12
CA THR A 76 14.58 13.47 31.10
C THR A 76 13.98 13.10 32.45
N ASP A 77 14.79 12.70 33.43
CA ASP A 77 14.33 12.23 34.75
C ASP A 77 13.30 11.11 34.59
N MET A 78 13.71 10.02 33.96
CA MET A 78 12.88 8.86 33.61
C MET A 78 11.64 9.23 32.77
N GLY A 79 11.78 10.24 31.90
CA GLY A 79 10.72 10.76 31.05
C GLY A 79 9.77 11.76 31.73
N ALA A 80 10.01 12.17 32.98
CA ALA A 80 9.18 13.17 33.67
C ALA A 80 9.36 14.59 33.12
N THR A 81 10.55 14.89 32.58
CA THR A 81 10.92 16.21 32.04
C THR A 81 10.89 16.19 30.53
N THR A 82 10.02 17.00 29.93
CA THR A 82 10.02 17.24 28.48
C THR A 82 11.08 18.28 28.12
N LEU A 83 11.99 17.92 27.22
CA LEU A 83 13.06 18.80 26.75
C LEU A 83 12.67 19.49 25.44
N LEU A 84 13.08 20.75 25.27
CA LEU A 84 12.79 21.55 24.09
C LEU A 84 14.08 21.99 23.37
N PRO A 85 14.03 22.25 22.04
CA PRO A 85 15.21 22.71 21.28
C PRO A 85 15.77 24.08 21.70
N SER A 86 15.08 24.83 22.54
CA SER A 86 15.58 26.10 23.09
C SER A 86 16.39 25.92 24.37
N TYR A 87 16.47 24.69 24.90
CA TYR A 87 17.13 24.40 26.16
C TYR A 87 18.62 24.15 25.96
N VAL A 88 19.36 24.31 27.05
CA VAL A 88 20.81 24.13 27.11
C VAL A 88 21.15 23.28 28.32
N VAL A 89 22.04 22.32 28.14
CA VAL A 89 22.65 21.52 29.23
C VAL A 89 23.98 22.13 29.61
N ASP A 90 24.14 22.44 30.89
CA ASP A 90 25.42 22.76 31.51
C ASP A 90 25.89 21.58 32.36
N ILE A 91 27.18 21.30 32.34
CA ILE A 91 27.80 20.23 33.12
C ILE A 91 28.99 20.76 33.92
N TRP A 92 29.14 20.25 35.14
CA TRP A 92 30.35 20.35 35.94
C TRP A 92 30.60 19.02 36.66
N VAL A 93 31.82 18.80 37.12
CA VAL A 93 32.26 17.52 37.69
C VAL A 93 32.83 17.74 39.08
N SER A 94 32.55 16.81 40.00
CA SER A 94 33.20 16.75 41.30
C SER A 94 33.83 15.38 41.50
N GLY A 95 34.96 15.33 42.18
CA GLY A 95 35.64 14.11 42.57
C GLY A 95 36.87 14.47 43.40
N SER A 96 37.69 13.47 43.71
CA SER A 96 38.96 13.66 44.40
C SER A 96 40.07 12.82 43.80
N ASP A 97 41.30 13.31 43.94
CA ASP A 97 42.51 12.55 43.65
C ASP A 97 42.72 11.43 44.71
N GLU A 98 43.76 10.59 44.54
CA GLU A 98 44.11 9.52 45.49
C GLU A 98 44.46 10.07 46.90
N THR A 99 44.87 11.34 47.00
CA THR A 99 45.22 12.01 48.27
C THR A 99 44.02 12.68 48.94
N GLY A 100 42.86 12.71 48.27
CA GLY A 100 41.62 13.33 48.75
C GLY A 100 41.51 14.83 48.45
N ASN A 101 42.36 15.40 47.60
CA ASN A 101 42.16 16.78 47.13
C ASN A 101 41.01 16.80 46.11
N PRO A 102 40.10 17.79 46.19
CA PRO A 102 39.01 17.90 45.24
C PRO A 102 39.52 18.32 43.85
N PHE A 103 38.72 18.03 42.82
CA PHE A 103 38.97 18.54 41.48
C PHE A 103 39.01 20.07 41.44
N GLU A 104 39.78 20.61 40.48
CA GLU A 104 39.82 22.05 40.21
C GLU A 104 38.42 22.58 39.89
N THR A 105 38.11 23.78 40.37
CA THR A 105 36.78 24.39 40.29
C THR A 105 36.73 25.58 39.33
N GLU A 106 37.89 26.10 38.91
CA GLU A 106 37.99 27.11 37.85
C GLU A 106 37.44 26.53 36.53
N ASN A 107 36.43 27.19 35.94
CA ASN A 107 35.66 26.67 34.81
C ASN A 107 35.07 25.26 35.04
N ASN A 108 34.77 24.90 36.28
CA ASN A 108 34.17 23.61 36.64
C ASN A 108 33.22 23.78 37.84
N ASN A 109 32.22 24.64 37.67
CA ASN A 109 31.22 24.89 38.71
C ASN A 109 29.87 25.30 38.09
N ILE A 110 28.86 25.52 38.95
CA ILE A 110 27.50 25.82 38.51
C ILE A 110 27.36 27.18 37.77
N ASN A 111 28.25 28.13 38.04
CA ASN A 111 28.21 29.46 37.40
C ASN A 111 29.05 29.47 36.12
N GLU A 112 30.17 28.77 36.13
CA GLU A 112 31.08 28.58 35.01
C GLU A 112 31.22 27.07 34.75
N PRO A 113 30.27 26.48 33.98
CA PRO A 113 30.25 25.05 33.75
C PRO A 113 31.47 24.63 32.93
N PHE A 114 31.91 23.39 33.17
CA PHE A 114 32.98 22.75 32.42
C PHE A 114 32.64 22.63 30.94
N ALA A 115 31.39 22.28 30.63
CA ALA A 115 30.94 22.15 29.26
C ALA A 115 29.44 22.41 29.13
N THR A 116 29.06 22.89 27.96
CA THR A 116 27.68 23.29 27.65
C THR A 116 27.26 22.76 26.28
N TRP A 117 26.03 22.25 26.15
CA TRP A 117 25.46 21.77 24.90
C TRP A 117 24.06 22.38 24.66
N PRO A 118 23.80 23.03 23.51
CA PRO A 118 22.44 23.35 23.11
C PRO A 118 21.68 22.06 22.74
N LEU A 119 20.44 21.91 23.22
CA LEU A 119 19.58 20.80 22.84
C LEU A 119 18.94 21.06 21.49
N SER A 120 18.81 20.04 20.65
CA SER A 120 18.17 20.14 19.34
C SER A 120 17.46 18.85 18.96
N LEU A 121 16.47 18.96 18.07
CA LEU A 121 15.91 17.81 17.38
C LEU A 121 16.86 17.42 16.25
N LEU A 122 17.71 16.43 16.51
CA LEU A 122 18.68 15.91 15.54
C LEU A 122 18.24 14.57 14.91
N GLY A 123 17.00 14.17 15.16
CA GLY A 123 16.42 12.94 14.62
C GLY A 123 15.95 13.06 13.17
N PRO A 124 15.35 11.99 12.64
CA PRO A 124 14.74 11.98 11.33
C PRO A 124 13.66 13.06 11.19
N SER A 125 13.53 13.60 9.98
CA SER A 125 12.47 14.52 9.61
C SER A 125 11.83 14.02 8.32
N ILE A 126 10.60 13.55 8.45
CA ILE A 126 9.84 12.90 7.37
C ILE A 126 8.57 13.72 7.15
N SER A 127 8.27 14.01 5.89
CA SER A 127 6.98 14.58 5.49
C SER A 127 6.49 13.90 4.22
N PHE A 128 5.18 13.63 4.18
CA PHE A 128 4.50 12.99 3.06
C PHE A 128 4.11 13.96 1.94
N ASP A 129 4.20 15.27 2.18
CA ASP A 129 3.90 16.30 1.19
C ASP A 129 5.06 16.56 0.20
N GLN A 130 6.17 15.82 0.34
CA GLN A 130 7.32 15.96 -0.53
C GLN A 130 7.04 15.38 -1.94
N PRO A 131 7.51 16.03 -3.02
CA PRO A 131 7.30 15.53 -4.39
C PRO A 131 7.85 14.12 -4.65
N GLU A 132 8.91 13.74 -3.93
CA GLU A 132 9.57 12.45 -4.03
C GLU A 132 8.93 11.37 -3.15
N ALA A 133 7.95 11.72 -2.31
CA ALA A 133 7.24 10.74 -1.50
C ALA A 133 6.34 9.87 -2.38
N GLU A 134 6.55 8.56 -2.33
CA GLU A 134 5.73 7.57 -3.02
C GLU A 134 5.03 6.69 -1.99
N ILE A 135 3.70 6.72 -1.97
CA ILE A 135 2.85 5.91 -1.10
C ILE A 135 1.82 5.22 -1.97
N LYS A 136 1.89 3.89 -2.08
CA LYS A 136 1.00 3.12 -2.95
C LYS A 136 0.72 1.73 -2.41
N TRP A 137 -0.44 1.20 -2.78
CA TRP A 137 -0.74 -0.21 -2.56
C TRP A 137 -0.07 -1.06 -3.62
N SER A 138 0.53 -2.18 -3.20
CA SER A 138 1.00 -3.23 -4.11
C SER A 138 -0.16 -3.84 -4.90
N ASN A 139 -1.33 -4.02 -4.26
CA ASN A 139 -2.59 -4.39 -4.90
C ASN A 139 -3.75 -3.51 -4.39
N PRO A 140 -4.12 -2.42 -5.09
CA PRO A 140 -5.20 -1.53 -4.66
C PRO A 140 -6.60 -2.15 -4.72
N SER A 141 -6.75 -3.36 -5.28
CA SER A 141 -8.03 -4.05 -5.39
C SER A 141 -7.93 -5.56 -5.14
N PRO A 142 -7.56 -5.96 -3.91
CA PRO A 142 -7.40 -7.35 -3.53
C PRO A 142 -8.74 -8.09 -3.50
N ILE A 143 -8.70 -9.41 -3.56
CA ILE A 143 -9.87 -10.23 -3.20
C ILE A 143 -9.98 -10.35 -1.68
N GLN A 144 -11.17 -10.69 -1.18
CA GLN A 144 -11.38 -10.90 0.25
C GLN A 144 -10.41 -11.98 0.78
N GLY A 145 -9.71 -11.67 1.87
CA GLY A 145 -8.69 -12.52 2.49
C GLY A 145 -7.30 -12.45 1.85
N GLU A 146 -7.11 -11.70 0.77
CA GLU A 146 -5.79 -11.46 0.18
C GLU A 146 -5.05 -10.35 0.93
N THR A 147 -3.73 -10.47 1.02
CA THR A 147 -2.87 -9.44 1.61
C THR A 147 -2.47 -8.43 0.54
N SER A 148 -2.67 -7.14 0.83
CA SER A 148 -2.06 -6.03 0.10
C SER A 148 -1.05 -5.33 0.99
N GLU A 149 0.03 -4.83 0.40
CA GLU A 149 1.08 -4.13 1.13
C GLU A 149 1.03 -2.63 0.78
N LEU A 150 1.16 -1.78 1.79
CA LEU A 150 1.35 -0.35 1.60
C LEU A 150 2.85 -0.06 1.52
N ASP A 151 3.32 0.19 0.31
CA ASP A 151 4.70 0.58 0.04
C ASP A 151 4.85 2.09 0.22
N ILE A 152 5.80 2.48 1.08
CA ILE A 152 6.12 3.86 1.41
C ILE A 152 7.59 4.09 1.13
N SER A 153 7.89 5.09 0.30
CA SER A 153 9.24 5.57 0.01
C SER A 153 9.27 7.07 0.23
N VAL A 154 9.98 7.55 1.24
CA VAL A 154 10.00 8.98 1.61
C VAL A 154 11.39 9.43 2.04
N LEU A 155 11.81 10.62 1.61
CA LEU A 155 13.14 11.16 1.90
C LEU A 155 13.22 11.66 3.36
N ASN A 156 14.24 11.21 4.08
CA ASN A 156 14.61 11.78 5.37
C ASN A 156 15.41 13.07 5.17
N GLN A 157 14.79 14.21 5.51
CA GLN A 157 15.42 15.53 5.47
C GLN A 157 16.15 15.89 6.78
N GLY A 158 15.98 15.07 7.82
CA GLY A 158 16.56 15.26 9.14
C GLY A 158 17.87 14.52 9.33
N GLY A 159 18.22 14.31 10.60
CA GLY A 159 19.37 13.50 10.99
C GLY A 159 19.08 12.01 10.95
N LYS A 160 19.98 11.22 11.53
CA LYS A 160 19.85 9.77 11.67
C LYS A 160 18.87 9.46 12.81
N GLY A 161 18.16 8.33 12.72
CA GLY A 161 17.42 7.76 13.85
C GLY A 161 16.35 6.78 13.40
N ASP A 162 15.50 6.37 14.35
CA ASP A 162 14.41 5.43 14.09
C ASP A 162 13.13 6.16 13.72
N VAL A 163 12.47 5.68 12.68
CA VAL A 163 11.14 6.13 12.26
C VAL A 163 10.17 4.96 12.42
N ARG A 164 8.95 5.25 12.88
CA ARG A 164 7.86 4.27 12.93
C ARG A 164 6.69 4.74 12.09
N PHE A 165 6.29 3.94 11.12
CA PHE A 165 5.11 4.15 10.31
C PHE A 165 3.96 3.33 10.89
N VAL A 166 2.86 4.01 11.20
CA VAL A 166 1.66 3.39 11.77
C VAL A 166 0.52 3.52 10.77
N LEU A 167 0.00 2.38 10.32
CA LEU A 167 -1.15 2.32 9.45
C LEU A 167 -2.41 2.18 10.28
N GLN A 168 -3.35 3.10 10.05
CA GLN A 168 -4.63 3.12 10.73
C GLN A 168 -5.77 2.89 9.74
N ARG A 169 -6.76 2.13 10.19
CA ARG A 169 -7.99 1.83 9.47
C ARG A 169 -9.15 2.63 10.04
N LEU A 170 -9.99 3.19 9.16
CA LEU A 170 -11.24 3.83 9.57
C LEU A 170 -12.26 2.75 9.95
N VAL A 171 -12.74 2.79 11.19
CA VAL A 171 -13.75 1.85 11.71
C VAL A 171 -15.13 2.49 11.83
N GLU A 172 -16.17 1.66 11.97
CA GLU A 172 -17.53 2.13 12.23
C GLU A 172 -17.56 3.06 13.46
N GLY A 173 -18.24 4.19 13.33
CA GLY A 173 -18.23 5.27 14.33
C GLY A 173 -17.23 6.40 14.07
N GLY A 174 -16.45 6.32 12.99
CA GLY A 174 -15.58 7.41 12.52
C GLY A 174 -14.24 7.52 13.25
N ASN A 175 -13.91 6.53 14.07
CA ASN A 175 -12.62 6.42 14.76
C ASN A 175 -11.59 5.73 13.86
N TRP A 176 -10.31 5.99 14.13
CA TRP A 176 -9.19 5.36 13.45
C TRP A 176 -8.49 4.40 14.41
N ASN A 177 -8.42 3.13 14.03
CA ASN A 177 -7.74 2.10 14.81
C ASN A 177 -6.40 1.75 14.16
N GLU A 178 -5.36 1.52 14.96
CA GLU A 178 -4.10 0.95 14.47
C GLU A 178 -4.36 -0.46 13.92
N GLU A 179 -4.00 -0.66 12.66
CA GLU A 179 -4.14 -1.93 11.96
C GLU A 179 -2.80 -2.66 11.93
N SER A 180 -1.72 -1.93 11.60
CA SER A 180 -0.37 -2.47 11.45
C SER A 180 0.65 -1.35 11.57
N ASN A 181 1.91 -1.69 11.82
CA ASN A 181 3.01 -0.73 11.88
C ASN A 181 4.31 -1.37 11.41
N ALA A 182 5.27 -0.52 11.06
CA ALA A 182 6.63 -0.92 10.72
C ALA A 182 7.61 0.16 11.14
N SER A 183 8.82 -0.24 11.51
CA SER A 183 9.89 0.65 11.94
C SER A 183 11.15 0.44 11.12
N GLU A 184 11.88 1.51 10.87
CA GLU A 184 13.13 1.51 10.11
C GLU A 184 14.11 2.51 10.71
N THR A 185 15.39 2.15 10.78
CA THR A 185 16.47 3.09 11.12
C THR A 185 16.92 3.79 9.84
N VAL A 186 16.76 5.11 9.78
CA VAL A 186 17.11 5.92 8.61
C VAL A 186 18.36 6.75 8.87
N LEU A 187 19.16 6.93 7.81
CA LEU A 187 20.32 7.83 7.83
C LEU A 187 19.91 9.21 7.31
N ALA A 188 20.69 10.23 7.67
CA ALA A 188 20.47 11.59 7.21
C ALA A 188 20.54 11.67 5.68
N GLY A 189 19.54 12.28 5.05
CA GLY A 189 19.47 12.46 3.60
C GLY A 189 19.15 11.19 2.79
N MET A 190 18.85 10.06 3.45
CA MET A 190 18.49 8.81 2.78
C MET A 190 16.97 8.62 2.73
N THR A 191 16.49 7.84 1.78
CA THR A 191 15.07 7.48 1.66
C THR A 191 14.72 6.33 2.60
N ALA A 192 13.69 6.53 3.43
CA ALA A 192 13.05 5.47 4.20
C ALA A 192 12.17 4.64 3.26
N THR A 193 12.33 3.31 3.25
CA THR A 193 11.55 2.41 2.38
C THR A 193 10.94 1.30 3.22
N VAL A 194 9.64 1.37 3.42
CA VAL A 194 8.91 0.42 4.26
C VAL A 194 7.70 -0.15 3.53
N SER A 195 7.35 -1.39 3.85
CA SER A 195 6.17 -2.06 3.32
C SER A 195 5.32 -2.60 4.49
N ILE A 196 4.05 -2.18 4.56
CA ILE A 196 3.14 -2.52 5.66
C ILE A 196 2.04 -3.45 5.13
N PRO A 197 1.99 -4.73 5.54
CA PRO A 197 0.98 -5.67 5.06
C PRO A 197 -0.38 -5.46 5.73
N VAL A 198 -1.44 -5.64 4.95
CA VAL A 198 -2.85 -5.56 5.36
C VAL A 198 -3.66 -6.65 4.68
N VAL A 199 -4.52 -7.33 5.43
CA VAL A 199 -5.46 -8.32 4.88
C VAL A 199 -6.78 -7.64 4.51
N ALA A 200 -7.28 -7.89 3.31
CA ALA A 200 -8.57 -7.37 2.87
C ALA A 200 -9.74 -8.16 3.50
N GLU A 201 -10.20 -7.73 4.68
CA GLU A 201 -11.25 -8.44 5.42
C GLU A 201 -12.69 -8.06 4.99
N VAL A 202 -12.87 -6.90 4.35
CA VAL A 202 -14.21 -6.39 4.03
C VAL A 202 -14.89 -7.17 2.90
N GLU A 203 -16.21 -7.15 2.90
CA GLU A 203 -17.04 -7.83 1.90
C GLU A 203 -16.74 -7.32 0.47
N PRO A 204 -16.84 -8.19 -0.55
CA PRO A 204 -16.68 -7.79 -1.94
C PRO A 204 -17.56 -6.60 -2.34
N GLY A 205 -16.95 -5.59 -2.94
CA GLY A 205 -17.61 -4.34 -3.36
C GLY A 205 -17.58 -3.23 -2.31
N GLN A 206 -17.10 -3.50 -1.10
CA GLN A 206 -16.84 -2.48 -0.09
C GLN A 206 -15.45 -1.87 -0.27
N SER A 207 -15.30 -0.62 0.16
CA SER A 207 -14.02 0.07 0.23
C SER A 207 -13.60 0.26 1.67
N GLN A 208 -12.32 0.03 1.97
CA GLN A 208 -11.74 0.27 3.28
C GLN A 208 -10.77 1.45 3.23
N SER A 209 -11.03 2.48 4.04
CA SER A 209 -10.17 3.67 4.12
C SER A 209 -9.04 3.49 5.12
N TYR A 210 -7.87 3.98 4.75
CA TYR A 210 -6.65 3.94 5.53
C TYR A 210 -5.99 5.31 5.62
N ARG A 211 -5.20 5.51 6.67
CA ARG A 211 -4.26 6.62 6.79
C ARG A 211 -2.97 6.12 7.41
N VAL A 212 -1.85 6.70 7.04
CA VAL A 212 -0.55 6.42 7.63
C VAL A 212 -0.08 7.60 8.45
N LEU A 213 0.57 7.32 9.57
CA LEU A 213 1.23 8.30 10.43
C LEU A 213 2.71 7.94 10.51
N VAL A 214 3.58 8.93 10.51
CA VAL A 214 4.99 8.75 10.83
C VAL A 214 5.26 9.30 12.23
N LEU A 215 5.87 8.46 13.07
CA LEU A 215 6.28 8.76 14.43
C LEU A 215 7.81 8.78 14.49
N VAL A 216 8.36 9.79 15.15
CA VAL A 216 9.78 9.87 15.54
C VAL A 216 9.81 10.04 17.05
N ASP A 217 10.52 9.15 17.75
CA ASP A 217 10.58 9.12 19.22
C ASP A 217 9.19 9.13 19.90
N GLY A 218 8.20 8.50 19.26
CA GLY A 218 6.82 8.42 19.74
C GLY A 218 5.95 9.65 19.46
N VAL A 219 6.51 10.70 18.84
CA VAL A 219 5.78 11.92 18.46
C VAL A 219 5.38 11.86 17.00
N GLU A 220 4.12 12.20 16.70
CA GLU A 220 3.61 12.30 15.33
C GLU A 220 4.26 13.47 14.58
N MET A 221 4.97 13.16 13.50
CA MET A 221 5.59 14.16 12.62
C MET A 221 4.65 14.56 11.48
N ASP A 222 4.01 13.59 10.84
CA ASP A 222 3.13 13.83 9.70
C ASP A 222 2.09 12.71 9.56
N ARG A 223 1.03 12.99 8.80
CA ARG A 223 -0.08 12.08 8.50
C ARG A 223 -0.47 12.17 7.04
N TYR A 224 -0.82 11.03 6.45
CA TYR A 224 -1.28 10.97 5.06
C TYR A 224 -2.49 10.05 4.92
N ASN A 225 -3.52 10.52 4.22
CA ASN A 225 -4.67 9.70 3.89
C ASN A 225 -4.35 8.88 2.65
N VAL A 226 -4.39 7.57 2.79
CA VAL A 226 -4.05 6.63 1.72
C VAL A 226 -5.29 6.39 0.86
N ASP A 227 -5.09 6.11 -0.43
CA ASP A 227 -6.16 5.62 -1.30
C ASP A 227 -6.86 4.41 -0.67
N PRO A 228 -8.19 4.30 -0.75
CA PRO A 228 -8.90 3.19 -0.14
C PRO A 228 -8.67 1.87 -0.89
N LEU A 229 -8.58 0.76 -0.16
CA LEU A 229 -8.59 -0.57 -0.76
C LEU A 229 -10.01 -0.93 -1.19
N ILE A 230 -10.19 -1.36 -2.44
CA ILE A 230 -11.50 -1.77 -2.99
C ILE A 230 -11.52 -3.28 -3.15
N VAL A 231 -12.23 -3.99 -2.28
CA VAL A 231 -12.22 -5.46 -2.30
C VAL A 231 -13.06 -5.98 -3.45
N LYS A 232 -12.44 -6.78 -4.33
CA LYS A 232 -13.12 -7.39 -5.48
C LYS A 232 -13.71 -8.74 -5.10
N LYS A 233 -14.79 -9.11 -5.79
CA LYS A 233 -15.30 -10.47 -5.73
C LYS A 233 -14.30 -11.40 -6.43
N GLN A 234 -14.01 -12.53 -5.80
CA GLN A 234 -13.22 -13.58 -6.43
C GLN A 234 -13.96 -14.08 -7.68
N THR A 235 -13.34 -13.86 -8.85
CA THR A 235 -13.84 -14.40 -10.12
C THR A 235 -13.17 -15.75 -10.36
N VAL A 236 -13.86 -16.84 -10.04
CA VAL A 236 -13.37 -18.19 -10.34
C VAL A 236 -13.40 -18.37 -11.85
N ARG A 237 -12.23 -18.38 -12.50
CA ARG A 237 -12.08 -18.58 -13.94
C ARG A 237 -11.31 -19.86 -14.21
N ASP A 238 -11.95 -20.99 -13.96
CA ASP A 238 -11.79 -22.27 -14.66
C ASP A 238 -12.72 -23.30 -14.03
N GLY A 239 -13.46 -24.09 -14.83
CA GLY A 239 -14.28 -25.24 -14.40
C GLY A 239 -15.53 -24.94 -13.56
N ASP A 240 -15.38 -24.26 -12.41
CA ASP A 240 -16.44 -24.08 -11.39
C ASP A 240 -17.53 -23.10 -11.83
N ALA A 241 -17.20 -22.07 -12.61
CA ALA A 241 -18.20 -21.17 -13.20
C ALA A 241 -19.17 -21.91 -14.15
N LEU A 242 -18.68 -22.97 -14.81
CA LEU A 242 -19.48 -23.83 -15.69
C LEU A 242 -20.36 -24.78 -14.87
N ALA A 243 -19.88 -25.28 -13.73
CA ALA A 243 -20.66 -26.07 -12.78
C ALA A 243 -21.79 -25.24 -12.14
N GLN A 244 -21.54 -23.98 -11.83
CA GLN A 244 -22.54 -23.08 -11.23
C GLN A 244 -23.65 -22.73 -12.24
N GLN A 245 -23.30 -22.50 -13.51
CA GLN A 245 -24.25 -22.32 -14.60
C GLN A 245 -25.00 -23.63 -14.95
N ALA A 246 -24.35 -24.79 -14.81
CA ALA A 246 -25.00 -26.09 -14.97
C ALA A 246 -26.01 -26.40 -13.84
N SER A 247 -25.77 -25.90 -12.62
CA SER A 247 -26.71 -26.05 -11.50
C SER A 247 -28.04 -25.33 -11.75
N ASP A 248 -28.00 -24.13 -12.34
CA ASP A 248 -29.21 -23.37 -12.74
C ASP A 248 -29.97 -24.05 -13.91
N GLY A 249 -29.27 -24.84 -14.74
CA GLY A 249 -29.86 -25.62 -15.83
C GLY A 249 -30.27 -27.05 -15.46
N GLN A 250 -30.02 -27.51 -14.23
CA GLN A 250 -30.14 -28.92 -13.85
C GLN A 250 -31.59 -29.43 -13.94
N PHE A 251 -32.58 -28.59 -13.64
CA PHE A 251 -34.00 -28.91 -13.80
C PHE A 251 -34.40 -29.05 -15.28
N ALA A 252 -33.86 -28.22 -16.17
CA ALA A 252 -34.15 -28.27 -17.61
C ALA A 252 -33.52 -29.51 -18.26
N ILE A 253 -32.29 -29.86 -17.88
CA ILE A 253 -31.60 -31.06 -18.36
C ILE A 253 -32.35 -32.32 -17.89
N PHE A 254 -32.74 -32.37 -16.62
CA PHE A 254 -33.50 -33.50 -16.08
C PHE A 254 -34.85 -33.66 -16.77
N MET A 255 -35.57 -32.55 -17.01
CA MET A 255 -36.84 -32.57 -17.73
C MET A 255 -36.67 -33.02 -19.18
N TYR A 256 -35.60 -32.58 -19.87
CA TYR A 256 -35.29 -33.01 -21.24
C TYR A 256 -35.02 -34.51 -21.33
N VAL A 257 -34.22 -35.06 -20.41
CA VAL A 257 -33.96 -36.51 -20.36
C VAL A 257 -35.24 -37.30 -20.10
N VAL A 258 -36.08 -36.86 -19.16
CA VAL A 258 -37.38 -37.48 -18.90
C VAL A 258 -38.32 -37.39 -20.11
N ALA A 259 -38.32 -36.26 -20.83
CA ALA A 259 -39.08 -36.08 -22.06
C ALA A 259 -38.62 -37.03 -23.17
N VAL A 260 -37.31 -37.21 -23.35
CA VAL A 260 -36.76 -38.16 -24.34
C VAL A 260 -37.14 -39.60 -23.98
N VAL A 261 -36.96 -40.00 -22.72
CA VAL A 261 -37.31 -41.37 -22.28
C VAL A 261 -38.80 -41.65 -22.44
N SER A 262 -39.67 -40.68 -22.10
CA SER A 262 -41.12 -40.84 -22.26
C SER A 262 -41.54 -40.92 -23.73
N LEU A 263 -40.94 -40.12 -24.62
CA LEU A 263 -41.20 -40.18 -26.06
C LEU A 263 -40.77 -41.54 -26.64
N SER A 264 -39.60 -42.04 -26.23
CA SER A 264 -39.11 -43.35 -26.64
C SER A 264 -40.00 -44.49 -26.13
N ALA A 265 -40.45 -44.42 -24.88
CA ALA A 265 -41.39 -45.40 -24.32
C ALA A 265 -42.74 -45.38 -25.04
N PHE A 266 -43.24 -44.20 -25.40
CA PHE A 266 -44.47 -44.04 -26.16
C PHE A 266 -44.37 -44.64 -27.57
N LEU A 267 -43.28 -44.35 -28.29
CA LEU A 267 -43.00 -44.94 -29.60
C LEU A 267 -42.86 -46.47 -29.52
N TRP A 268 -42.15 -46.97 -28.51
CA TRP A 268 -42.02 -48.41 -28.28
C TRP A 268 -43.37 -49.06 -27.98
N MET A 269 -44.21 -48.42 -27.16
CA MET A 269 -45.55 -48.91 -26.87
C MET A 269 -46.46 -48.91 -28.11
N LEU A 270 -46.35 -47.92 -29.00
CA LEU A 270 -47.06 -47.90 -30.28
C LEU A 270 -46.62 -49.04 -31.21
N VAL A 271 -45.31 -49.29 -31.33
CA VAL A 271 -44.79 -50.41 -32.12
C VAL A 271 -45.29 -51.73 -31.56
N MET A 272 -45.30 -51.88 -30.23
CA MET A 272 -45.71 -53.13 -29.60
C MET A 272 -47.23 -53.33 -29.62
N TYR A 273 -48.01 -52.26 -29.47
CA TYR A 273 -49.45 -52.27 -29.70
C TYR A 273 -49.79 -52.64 -31.15
N ARG A 274 -49.04 -52.10 -32.13
CA ARG A 274 -49.18 -52.46 -33.54
C ARG A 274 -48.83 -53.93 -33.77
N LYS A 275 -47.71 -54.42 -33.22
CA LYS A 275 -47.31 -55.84 -33.32
C LYS A 275 -48.37 -56.78 -32.74
N MET A 276 -48.96 -56.44 -31.58
CA MET A 276 -50.01 -57.27 -30.96
C MET A 276 -51.36 -57.22 -31.71
N LYS A 277 -51.71 -56.09 -32.33
CA LYS A 277 -52.98 -55.93 -33.07
C LYS A 277 -52.97 -56.54 -34.47
N TYR A 278 -51.83 -56.55 -35.13
CA TYR A 278 -51.74 -56.93 -36.55
C TYR A 278 -51.01 -58.27 -36.80
N GLY A 279 -50.34 -58.86 -35.79
CA GLY A 279 -49.65 -60.16 -35.96
C GLY A 279 -48.47 -60.09 -36.94
N GLU A 280 -47.56 -61.05 -36.89
CA GLU A 280 -46.32 -61.05 -37.72
C GLU A 280 -46.56 -61.36 -39.21
N GLU A 281 -47.81 -61.49 -39.67
CA GLU A 281 -48.16 -62.03 -41.00
C GLU A 281 -48.21 -61.00 -42.16
N GLU A 282 -47.95 -59.70 -41.93
CA GLU A 282 -47.96 -58.68 -43.01
C GLU A 282 -46.60 -58.00 -43.23
N LEU A 283 -45.50 -58.61 -42.79
CA LEU A 283 -44.13 -58.06 -42.89
C LEU A 283 -43.32 -58.58 -44.09
N GLU A 284 -43.93 -59.32 -45.01
CA GLU A 284 -43.38 -59.58 -46.35
C GLU A 284 -44.14 -58.77 -47.40
N VAL A 285 -43.94 -57.45 -47.41
CA VAL A 285 -44.08 -56.67 -48.63
C VAL A 285 -42.74 -55.96 -48.85
N ASP A 286 -41.88 -56.63 -49.61
CA ASP A 286 -40.59 -56.13 -50.07
C ASP A 286 -40.82 -54.89 -50.97
N GLN A 287 -40.72 -53.70 -50.37
CA GLN A 287 -40.85 -52.42 -51.09
C GLN A 287 -39.68 -52.11 -52.04
N THR A 288 -38.73 -53.04 -52.20
CA THR A 288 -37.59 -52.88 -53.12
C THR A 288 -37.97 -53.21 -54.57
N GLU A 289 -39.07 -53.95 -54.80
CA GLU A 289 -39.54 -54.30 -56.15
C GLU A 289 -40.23 -53.09 -56.84
N SER A 290 -40.96 -52.26 -56.10
CA SER A 290 -41.68 -51.10 -56.67
C SER A 290 -40.79 -49.90 -57.04
N VAL A 291 -39.54 -49.85 -56.57
CA VAL A 291 -38.61 -48.75 -56.88
C VAL A 291 -37.76 -49.05 -58.12
N THR A 292 -37.64 -50.32 -58.52
CA THR A 292 -36.89 -50.73 -59.72
C THR A 292 -37.65 -50.37 -61.02
N GLU A 293 -38.99 -50.33 -61.00
CA GLU A 293 -39.81 -49.91 -62.16
C GLU A 293 -39.96 -48.38 -62.28
N GLU A 294 -39.81 -47.61 -61.19
CA GLU A 294 -40.01 -46.15 -61.22
C GLU A 294 -38.74 -45.34 -61.58
N MET A 295 -37.57 -45.99 -61.66
CA MET A 295 -36.31 -45.36 -62.07
C MET A 295 -36.07 -45.34 -63.60
N GLU A 296 -36.88 -46.02 -64.42
CA GLU A 296 -36.77 -45.96 -65.89
C GLU A 296 -37.48 -44.76 -66.53
N ALA A 297 -38.22 -43.94 -65.78
CA ALA A 297 -39.15 -42.94 -66.34
C ALA A 297 -38.91 -41.48 -65.91
N LYS A 298 -37.69 -41.07 -65.55
CA LYS A 298 -37.38 -39.63 -65.32
C LYS A 298 -36.09 -39.18 -65.99
N THR A 299 -36.27 -38.62 -67.19
CA THR A 299 -35.30 -37.84 -67.94
C THR A 299 -35.00 -36.51 -67.25
N VAL A 300 -33.71 -36.22 -67.05
CA VAL A 300 -33.15 -34.96 -66.52
C VAL A 300 -33.31 -33.80 -67.52
N PRO A 301 -33.76 -32.61 -67.10
CA PRO A 301 -33.70 -31.40 -67.92
C PRO A 301 -32.29 -30.79 -67.92
N GLU A 302 -31.81 -30.47 -69.12
CA GLU A 302 -30.48 -29.91 -69.40
C GLU A 302 -30.43 -28.40 -69.08
N LEU A 303 -29.54 -28.00 -68.18
CA LEU A 303 -29.32 -26.60 -67.80
C LEU A 303 -28.37 -25.93 -68.80
N LYS A 304 -28.92 -24.95 -69.51
CA LYS A 304 -28.28 -24.11 -70.53
C LYS A 304 -27.19 -23.24 -69.90
N ILE A 305 -25.94 -23.44 -70.34
CA ILE A 305 -24.79 -22.61 -69.99
C ILE A 305 -24.72 -21.46 -71.00
N GLU A 306 -24.92 -20.22 -70.56
CA GLU A 306 -24.49 -19.03 -71.30
C GLU A 306 -23.39 -18.31 -70.51
N PRO A 307 -22.24 -18.01 -71.13
CA PRO A 307 -21.15 -17.28 -70.50
C PRO A 307 -21.34 -15.78 -70.72
N THR A 308 -21.13 -14.95 -69.71
CA THR A 308 -20.39 -13.69 -69.91
C THR A 308 -19.97 -13.08 -68.58
N MET A 309 -18.66 -12.81 -68.55
CA MET A 309 -17.87 -12.14 -67.54
C MET A 309 -18.37 -10.72 -67.25
N GLN A 310 -18.46 -10.36 -65.97
CA GLN A 310 -18.05 -9.04 -65.49
C GLN A 310 -17.30 -9.20 -64.16
N VAL A 311 -16.06 -8.75 -64.15
CA VAL A 311 -15.14 -8.73 -63.01
C VAL A 311 -15.32 -7.38 -62.31
N PRO A 312 -15.54 -7.32 -60.99
CA PRO A 312 -15.18 -6.17 -60.20
C PRO A 312 -13.91 -6.44 -59.39
N SER A 313 -13.12 -5.38 -59.29
CA SER A 313 -11.77 -5.20 -58.76
C SER A 313 -11.52 -5.72 -57.33
N PRO A 314 -10.24 -5.86 -56.91
CA PRO A 314 -9.88 -6.44 -55.62
C PRO A 314 -10.30 -5.53 -54.46
N VAL A 315 -10.93 -6.14 -53.46
CA VAL A 315 -11.29 -5.49 -52.19
C VAL A 315 -10.03 -5.36 -51.32
N PRO A 316 -9.76 -4.20 -50.69
CA PRO A 316 -8.59 -4.00 -49.83
C PRO A 316 -8.65 -4.85 -48.56
N ALA A 317 -7.48 -5.13 -47.98
CA ALA A 317 -7.32 -5.75 -46.67
C ALA A 317 -8.11 -5.02 -45.57
N PRO A 318 -8.60 -5.71 -44.53
CA PRO A 318 -9.34 -5.07 -43.46
C PRO A 318 -8.43 -4.10 -42.71
N ALA A 319 -8.79 -2.82 -42.72
CA ALA A 319 -8.28 -1.86 -41.76
C ALA A 319 -8.78 -2.23 -40.35
N PRO A 320 -7.99 -1.98 -39.29
CA PRO A 320 -8.41 -2.25 -37.92
C PRO A 320 -9.71 -1.52 -37.61
N GLN A 321 -10.71 -2.29 -37.19
CA GLN A 321 -12.02 -1.81 -36.80
C GLN A 321 -11.89 -1.00 -35.51
N PRO A 322 -12.32 0.28 -35.48
CA PRO A 322 -12.39 1.02 -34.22
C PRO A 322 -13.33 0.29 -33.26
N ALA A 323 -12.87 0.10 -32.02
CA ALA A 323 -13.67 -0.46 -30.95
C ALA A 323 -15.01 0.29 -30.86
N ALA A 324 -16.11 -0.46 -30.86
CA ALA A 324 -17.44 0.10 -30.60
C ALA A 324 -17.44 0.75 -29.22
N ALA A 325 -17.56 2.08 -29.19
CA ALA A 325 -17.80 2.82 -27.95
C ALA A 325 -19.20 2.46 -27.42
N PRO A 326 -19.37 2.30 -26.10
CA PRO A 326 -20.67 2.02 -25.50
C PRO A 326 -21.66 3.14 -25.81
N LEU A 327 -22.90 2.76 -26.18
CA LEU A 327 -24.03 3.67 -26.41
C LEU A 327 -24.32 4.45 -25.12
N ALA A 328 -23.97 5.73 -25.08
CA ALA A 328 -24.28 6.62 -23.96
C ALA A 328 -25.72 7.14 -24.07
N GLN A 329 -26.41 7.18 -22.93
CA GLN A 329 -27.74 7.79 -22.80
C GLN A 329 -27.71 9.28 -23.17
N PRO A 330 -28.78 9.83 -23.77
CA PRO A 330 -28.84 11.23 -24.14
C PRO A 330 -28.77 12.15 -22.90
N ASP A 331 -27.84 13.10 -22.92
CA ASP A 331 -27.62 14.08 -21.84
C ASP A 331 -28.82 15.06 -21.77
N PRO A 332 -29.38 15.33 -20.57
CA PRO A 332 -30.55 16.20 -20.40
C PRO A 332 -30.32 17.66 -20.82
N ARG A 333 -29.07 18.09 -21.06
CA ARG A 333 -28.71 19.45 -21.47
C ARG A 333 -28.87 19.72 -22.98
N GLY A 334 -29.19 18.71 -23.78
CA GLY A 334 -29.28 18.82 -25.24
C GLY A 334 -27.92 18.81 -25.94
N ILE A 335 -27.87 19.23 -27.21
CA ILE A 335 -26.65 19.19 -28.04
C ILE A 335 -25.62 20.20 -27.52
N ALA A 336 -24.39 19.74 -27.27
CA ALA A 336 -23.31 20.59 -26.79
C ALA A 336 -22.89 21.65 -27.83
N PRO A 337 -22.50 22.88 -27.42
CA PRO A 337 -22.07 23.93 -28.34
C PRO A 337 -20.72 23.58 -28.99
N LEU A 338 -20.60 23.75 -30.32
CA LEU A 338 -19.34 23.44 -31.03
C LEU A 338 -18.19 24.37 -30.58
N PRO A 339 -16.97 23.84 -30.38
CA PRO A 339 -15.78 24.65 -30.16
C PRO A 339 -15.45 25.56 -31.36
N PRO A 340 -14.69 26.65 -31.16
CA PRO A 340 -14.28 27.56 -32.24
C PRO A 340 -13.45 26.87 -33.34
N THR A 341 -12.80 25.76 -33.00
CA THR A 341 -12.00 24.92 -33.90
C THR A 341 -12.83 23.93 -34.71
N GLY A 342 -14.15 23.89 -34.51
CA GLY A 342 -15.04 22.87 -35.09
C GLY A 342 -15.08 21.58 -34.29
N LEU A 343 -15.58 20.50 -34.91
CA LEU A 343 -15.59 19.16 -34.35
C LEU A 343 -14.14 18.67 -34.09
N PRO A 344 -13.91 17.88 -33.02
CA PRO A 344 -12.61 17.27 -32.80
C PRO A 344 -12.17 16.40 -33.99
N GLU A 345 -10.86 16.28 -34.21
CA GLU A 345 -10.33 15.52 -35.34
C GLU A 345 -10.83 14.07 -35.32
N GLY A 346 -11.43 13.62 -36.43
CA GLY A 346 -12.02 12.28 -36.57
C GLY A 346 -13.42 12.11 -35.97
N TRP A 347 -14.03 13.15 -35.41
CA TRP A 347 -15.38 13.06 -34.84
C TRP A 347 -16.48 13.37 -35.85
N THR A 348 -17.55 12.57 -35.82
CA THR A 348 -18.76 12.83 -36.59
C THR A 348 -19.75 13.69 -35.80
N GLN A 349 -20.72 14.30 -36.50
CA GLN A 349 -21.78 15.10 -35.88
C GLN A 349 -22.62 14.28 -34.88
N GLU A 350 -22.82 12.99 -35.14
CA GLU A 350 -23.56 12.09 -34.25
C GLU A 350 -22.79 11.83 -32.95
N GLN A 351 -21.47 11.60 -33.03
CA GLN A 351 -20.63 11.45 -31.85
C GLN A 351 -20.62 12.73 -31.00
N TRP A 352 -20.63 13.90 -31.64
CA TRP A 352 -20.71 15.17 -30.93
C TRP A 352 -22.04 15.36 -30.18
N ASN A 353 -23.15 14.98 -30.79
CA ASN A 353 -24.47 15.07 -30.15
C ASN A 353 -24.56 14.19 -28.88
N HIS A 354 -23.82 13.06 -28.84
CA HIS A 354 -23.82 12.14 -27.69
C HIS A 354 -22.74 12.44 -26.65
N PHE A 355 -21.56 12.91 -27.05
CA PHE A 355 -20.40 13.02 -26.15
C PHE A 355 -19.83 14.44 -26.01
N GLY A 356 -20.42 15.44 -26.68
CA GLY A 356 -19.89 16.81 -26.70
C GLY A 356 -19.77 17.47 -25.32
N TRP A 357 -20.74 17.22 -24.42
CA TRP A 357 -20.65 17.74 -23.04
C TRP A 357 -19.50 17.13 -22.25
N LYS A 358 -19.30 15.82 -22.37
CA LYS A 358 -18.18 15.11 -21.73
C LYS A 358 -16.83 15.58 -22.28
N TYR A 359 -16.77 15.88 -23.58
CA TYR A 359 -15.59 16.46 -24.21
C TYR A 359 -15.28 17.84 -23.60
N ILE A 360 -16.25 18.76 -23.53
CA ILE A 360 -16.07 20.11 -22.97
C ILE A 360 -15.69 20.06 -21.49
N GLU A 361 -16.31 19.20 -20.69
CA GLU A 361 -15.98 19.03 -19.26
C GLU A 361 -14.54 18.55 -19.05
N GLY A 362 -14.00 17.73 -19.98
CA GLY A 362 -12.61 17.30 -19.97
C GLY A 362 -11.61 18.44 -20.15
N PHE A 363 -11.99 19.53 -20.83
CA PHE A 363 -11.17 20.74 -20.95
C PHE A 363 -11.38 21.74 -19.81
N SER A 364 -12.53 21.68 -19.12
CA SER A 364 -12.82 22.57 -17.99
C SER A 364 -12.12 22.16 -16.68
N LYS A 365 -11.48 20.98 -16.63
CA LYS A 365 -10.80 20.44 -15.44
C LYS A 365 -9.26 20.54 -15.49
N ARG A 366 -8.71 21.48 -16.26
CA ARG A 366 -7.27 21.82 -16.20
C ARG A 366 -7.04 23.21 -15.67
#